data_AF-A0A1C5RCN6-F1
#
_entry.id   AF-A0A1C5RCN6-F1
#
_cell.length_a   1.000
_cell.length_b   1.000
_cell.length_c   1.000
_cell.angle_alpha   90.00
_cell.angle_beta   90.00
_cell.angle_gamma   90.00
#
_symmetry.space_group_name_H-M   'P 1'
#
loop_
_entity.id
_entity.type
_entity.pdbx_description
1 polymer ?
#
loop_
_entity_poly.entity_id
_entity_poly.type
_entity_poly.pdbx_seq_one_letter_code
_entity_poly.pdbx_strand_id
1 'polypeptide(L)'
;MSRVLLIKNANLYDPDPKGIRDILIVDEKVFSVAEHIDPPELSAPVEVVSADGKMVIPGYVDQHVHVIGGGGAKLLVTRLSSLHEEVRDAVKAGVPVEKAIRICGENPARANGLFPKKGCIRPGSDADLVILDEEFLVDTVFVRGQKMVEYGKALVKGTFETD
;
A
#
# COMPACT_ATOMS: atom_id res chain seq x y z
N MET A 1 9.24 -4.18 -21.87
CA MET A 1 8.38 -5.35 -21.63
C MET A 1 7.40 -4.97 -20.53
N SER A 2 6.13 -5.33 -20.66
CA SER A 2 5.15 -5.06 -19.59
C SER A 2 5.49 -5.87 -18.34
N ARG A 3 5.30 -5.28 -17.17
CA ARG A 3 5.51 -5.95 -15.88
C ARG A 3 4.20 -6.60 -15.44
N VAL A 4 4.27 -7.85 -15.00
CA VAL A 4 3.12 -8.57 -14.45
C VAL A 4 3.48 -9.07 -13.05
N LEU A 5 2.68 -8.69 -12.07
CA LEU A 5 2.85 -9.05 -10.66
C LEU A 5 1.56 -9.68 -10.15
N LEU A 6 1.67 -10.85 -9.53
CA LEU A 6 0.58 -11.54 -8.86
C LEU A 6 0.88 -11.66 -7.38
N ILE A 7 0.09 -10.99 -6.55
CA ILE A 7 0.14 -11.13 -5.10
C ILE A 7 -0.87 -12.20 -4.70
N LYS A 8 -0.43 -13.25 -4.01
CA LYS A 8 -1.24 -14.40 -3.60
C LYS A 8 -1.59 -14.34 -2.12
N ASN A 9 -2.80 -14.80 -1.76
CA ASN A 9 -3.24 -15.04 -0.38
C ASN A 9 -3.21 -13.80 0.54
N ALA A 10 -3.46 -12.62 0.00
CA ALA A 10 -3.50 -11.38 0.76
C ALA A 10 -4.74 -11.30 1.65
N ASN A 11 -4.57 -11.07 2.96
CA ASN A 11 -5.67 -10.61 3.81
C ASN A 11 -5.98 -9.13 3.49
N LEU A 12 -6.89 -8.91 2.54
CA LEU A 12 -7.09 -7.61 1.90
C LEU A 12 -8.06 -6.72 2.71
N TYR A 13 -7.63 -5.48 2.96
CA TYR A 13 -8.48 -4.40 3.49
C TYR A 13 -8.57 -3.27 2.47
N ASP A 14 -9.77 -2.93 2.00
CA ASP A 14 -9.99 -1.78 1.10
C ASP A 14 -11.32 -1.06 1.35
N PRO A 15 -11.30 -0.04 2.22
CA PRO A 15 -10.65 -0.10 3.53
C PRO A 15 -11.31 -1.15 4.44
N ASP A 16 -12.55 -1.55 4.12
CA ASP A 16 -13.26 -2.64 4.78
C ASP A 16 -12.62 -4.00 4.44
N PRO A 17 -12.65 -4.98 5.37
CA PRO A 17 -12.08 -6.30 5.12
C PRO A 17 -12.76 -6.99 3.94
N LYS A 18 -11.95 -7.55 3.03
CA LYS A 18 -12.40 -8.31 1.85
C LYS A 18 -12.07 -9.80 1.95
N GLY A 19 -11.44 -10.22 3.03
CA GLY A 19 -10.96 -11.60 3.23
C GLY A 19 -9.70 -11.90 2.41
N ILE A 20 -9.39 -13.18 2.28
CA ILE A 20 -8.24 -13.63 1.51
C ILE A 20 -8.50 -13.45 0.02
N ARG A 21 -7.58 -12.75 -0.66
CA ARG A 21 -7.68 -12.40 -2.07
C ARG A 21 -6.32 -12.50 -2.75
N ASP A 22 -6.37 -12.76 -4.04
CA ASP A 22 -5.26 -12.55 -4.95
C ASP A 22 -5.43 -11.23 -5.69
N ILE A 23 -4.32 -10.58 -6.00
CA ILE A 23 -4.28 -9.27 -6.66
C ILE A 23 -3.34 -9.37 -7.86
N LEU A 24 -3.88 -9.22 -9.06
CA LEU A 24 -3.10 -9.17 -10.29
C LEU A 24 -2.86 -7.70 -10.68
N ILE A 25 -1.60 -7.37 -10.89
CA ILE A 25 -1.13 -6.05 -11.30
C ILE A 25 -0.46 -6.19 -12.66
N VAL A 26 -0.84 -5.30 -13.58
CA VAL A 26 -0.25 -5.21 -14.91
C VAL A 26 0.24 -3.78 -15.09
N ASP A 27 1.53 -3.67 -15.36
CA ASP A 27 2.28 -2.42 -15.38
C ASP A 27 2.04 -1.60 -14.09
N GLU A 28 1.39 -0.44 -14.19
CA GLU A 28 1.20 0.46 -13.05
C GLU A 28 -0.13 0.25 -12.31
N LYS A 29 -0.97 -0.69 -12.74
CA LYS A 29 -2.38 -0.74 -12.34
C LYS A 29 -2.80 -2.09 -11.79
N VAL A 30 -3.73 -2.04 -10.84
CA VAL A 30 -4.49 -3.21 -10.43
C VAL A 30 -5.37 -3.63 -11.60
N PHE A 31 -5.16 -4.85 -12.09
CA PHE A 31 -5.91 -5.43 -13.18
C PHE A 31 -7.12 -6.22 -12.66
N SER A 32 -6.93 -7.07 -11.66
CA SER A 32 -8.00 -7.85 -11.03
C SER A 32 -7.74 -8.15 -9.56
N VAL A 33 -8.82 -8.35 -8.81
CA VAL A 33 -8.82 -8.82 -7.42
C VAL A 33 -9.87 -9.92 -7.33
N ALA A 34 -9.48 -11.11 -6.86
CA ALA A 34 -10.38 -12.27 -6.78
C ALA A 34 -9.98 -13.19 -5.62
N GLU A 35 -10.82 -14.18 -5.30
CA GLU A 35 -10.49 -15.21 -4.29
C GLU A 35 -9.30 -16.07 -4.69
N HIS A 36 -9.19 -16.38 -5.97
CA HIS A 36 -8.07 -17.12 -6.54
C HIS A 36 -7.82 -16.64 -7.97
N ILE A 37 -6.55 -16.44 -8.30
CA ILE A 37 -6.05 -16.12 -9.64
C ILE A 37 -4.92 -17.11 -9.95
N ASP A 38 -5.07 -17.84 -11.05
CA ASP A 38 -3.97 -18.63 -11.61
C ASP A 38 -2.96 -17.69 -12.29
N PRO A 39 -1.64 -17.96 -12.17
CA PRO A 39 -0.63 -17.19 -12.89
C PRO A 39 -0.95 -17.19 -14.39
N PRO A 40 -1.12 -16.02 -15.02
CA PRO A 40 -1.53 -15.96 -16.41
C PRO A 40 -0.42 -16.49 -17.33
N GLU A 41 -0.80 -17.30 -18.32
CA GLU A 41 0.12 -17.77 -19.35
C GLU A 41 0.41 -16.62 -20.33
N LEU A 42 1.48 -15.87 -20.05
CA LEU A 42 1.91 -14.72 -20.84
C LEU A 42 3.31 -14.95 -21.40
N SER A 43 3.61 -14.28 -22.50
CA SER A 43 4.97 -14.19 -23.05
C SER A 43 5.91 -13.35 -22.19
N ALA A 44 5.37 -12.61 -21.22
CA ALA A 44 6.12 -11.83 -20.24
C ALA A 44 6.27 -12.60 -18.92
N PRO A 45 7.40 -12.45 -18.20
CA PRO A 45 7.59 -13.07 -16.90
C PRO A 45 6.58 -12.50 -15.89
N VAL A 46 5.93 -13.40 -15.15
CA VAL A 46 5.04 -13.06 -14.04
C VAL A 46 5.80 -13.18 -12.73
N GLU A 47 5.97 -12.06 -12.02
CA GLU A 47 6.45 -12.06 -10.65
C GLU A 47 5.33 -12.51 -9.73
N VAL A 48 5.56 -13.54 -8.90
CA VAL A 48 4.58 -14.00 -7.91
C VAL A 48 5.11 -13.68 -6.51
N VAL A 49 4.31 -13.00 -5.71
CA VAL A 49 4.61 -12.63 -4.32
C VAL A 49 3.56 -13.28 -3.42
N SER A 50 4.00 -14.03 -2.42
CA SER A 50 3.10 -14.54 -1.37
C SER A 50 2.88 -13.47 -0.29
N ALA A 51 1.62 -13.26 0.07
CA ALA A 51 1.18 -12.48 1.23
C ALA A 51 0.54 -13.38 2.30
N ASP A 52 0.94 -14.65 2.38
CA ASP A 52 0.45 -15.60 3.39
C ASP A 52 0.64 -15.03 4.81
N GLY A 53 -0.44 -15.02 5.59
CA GLY A 53 -0.46 -14.46 6.96
C GLY A 53 -0.32 -12.93 7.03
N LYS A 54 -0.18 -12.25 5.88
CA LYS A 54 0.06 -10.81 5.80
C LYS A 54 -1.18 -10.04 5.38
N MET A 55 -1.26 -8.81 5.86
CA MET A 55 -2.31 -7.87 5.48
C MET A 55 -1.88 -7.06 4.27
N VAL A 56 -2.80 -6.79 3.34
CA VAL A 56 -2.55 -5.88 2.21
C VAL A 56 -3.56 -4.75 2.24
N ILE A 57 -3.05 -3.51 2.14
CA ILE A 57 -3.82 -2.27 2.24
C ILE A 57 -3.46 -1.31 1.10
N PRO A 58 -4.35 -0.39 0.69
CA PRO A 58 -3.99 0.68 -0.20
C PRO A 58 -2.83 1.50 0.35
N GLY A 59 -1.96 1.99 -0.55
CA GLY A 59 -0.93 2.96 -0.19
C GLY A 59 -1.55 4.20 0.44
N TYR A 60 -0.92 4.70 1.50
CA TYR A 60 -1.38 5.90 2.17
C TYR A 60 -1.33 7.11 1.23
N VAL A 61 -2.32 7.99 1.36
CA VAL A 61 -2.41 9.24 0.62
C VAL A 61 -2.23 10.37 1.62
N ASP A 62 -1.00 10.86 1.76
CA ASP A 62 -0.70 11.88 2.74
C ASP A 62 -1.01 13.29 2.22
N GLN A 63 -1.90 13.99 2.91
CA GLN A 63 -2.17 15.42 2.69
C GLN A 63 -1.08 16.31 3.31
N HIS A 64 -0.37 15.85 4.34
CA HIS A 64 0.67 16.63 5.00
C HIS A 64 1.84 16.86 4.04
N VAL A 65 2.30 15.86 3.28
CA VAL A 65 3.37 16.06 2.27
C VAL A 65 3.04 17.15 1.25
N HIS A 66 1.77 17.36 0.89
CA HIS A 66 1.37 18.44 -0.03
C HIS A 66 1.27 19.83 0.64
N VAL A 67 0.82 19.91 1.90
CA VAL A 67 0.65 21.21 2.59
C VAL A 67 1.97 21.76 3.15
N ILE A 68 2.90 20.88 3.55
CA ILE A 68 4.20 21.26 4.15
C ILE A 68 5.41 20.93 3.27
N GLY A 69 5.21 20.50 2.02
CA GLY A 69 6.27 20.39 1.01
C GLY A 69 7.55 19.75 1.53
N GLY A 70 7.59 18.41 1.61
CA GLY A 70 8.81 17.60 1.81
C GLY A 70 9.94 18.28 2.61
N GLY A 71 9.79 18.38 3.94
CA GLY A 71 10.82 18.89 4.84
C GLY A 71 10.59 20.34 5.28
N GLY A 72 9.88 20.54 6.39
CA GLY A 72 9.70 21.87 6.95
C GLY A 72 8.88 21.87 8.23
N ALA A 73 9.55 22.04 9.36
CA ALA A 73 8.99 22.02 10.71
C ALA A 73 7.86 23.03 10.93
N LYS A 74 6.65 22.56 11.32
CA LYS A 74 5.77 23.25 12.28
C LYS A 74 4.56 22.40 12.73
N LEU A 75 4.78 21.53 13.70
CA LEU A 75 3.77 21.16 14.72
C LEU A 75 4.55 20.84 16.00
N LEU A 76 4.39 21.70 17.00
CA LEU A 76 5.10 21.63 18.28
C LEU A 76 4.29 20.76 19.26
N VAL A 77 5.03 19.88 19.97
CA VAL A 77 4.68 19.07 21.18
C VAL A 77 4.68 17.53 21.01
N THR A 78 4.87 16.97 19.82
CA THR A 78 5.04 15.50 19.65
C THR A 78 6.18 15.15 18.69
N ARG A 79 6.71 13.92 18.79
CA ARG A 79 7.64 13.38 17.78
C ARG A 79 6.93 13.36 16.42
N LEU A 80 7.64 13.70 15.35
CA LEU A 80 7.16 13.49 13.98
C LEU A 80 7.30 11.99 13.69
N SER A 81 6.23 11.23 13.95
CA SER A 81 6.09 9.84 13.51
C SER A 81 5.77 9.78 12.02
N SER A 82 6.10 8.67 11.39
CA SER A 82 5.56 8.41 10.05
C SER A 82 4.04 8.17 10.12
N LEU A 83 3.31 8.47 9.03
CA LEU A 83 1.88 8.19 8.94
C LEU A 83 1.56 6.72 9.25
N HIS A 84 2.46 5.80 8.88
CA HIS A 84 2.30 4.39 9.17
C HIS A 84 2.41 4.07 10.67
N GLU A 85 3.37 4.68 11.38
CA GLU A 85 3.51 4.52 12.83
C GLU A 85 2.24 4.97 13.56
N GLU A 86 1.65 6.11 13.14
CA GLU A 86 0.39 6.59 13.72
C GLU A 86 -0.77 5.63 13.47
N VAL A 87 -0.88 5.07 12.25
CA VAL A 87 -1.88 4.05 11.93
C VAL A 87 -1.71 2.82 12.82
N ARG A 88 -0.47 2.33 12.95
CA ARG A 88 -0.14 1.16 13.78
C ARG A 88 -0.48 1.40 15.25
N ASP A 89 -0.09 2.55 15.80
CA ASP A 89 -0.34 2.90 17.19
C ASP A 89 -1.84 3.05 17.47
N ALA A 90 -2.59 3.66 16.55
CA ALA A 90 -4.04 3.76 16.65
C ALA A 90 -4.71 2.37 16.67
N VAL A 91 -4.29 1.46 15.79
CA VAL A 91 -4.80 0.09 15.76
C VAL A 91 -4.47 -0.65 17.05
N LYS A 92 -3.22 -0.54 17.54
CA LYS A 92 -2.81 -1.12 18.83
C LYS A 92 -3.54 -0.52 20.04
N ALA A 93 -4.01 0.71 19.93
CA ALA A 93 -4.87 1.36 20.92
C ALA A 93 -6.37 0.99 20.80
N GLY A 94 -6.75 0.10 19.88
CA GLY A 94 -8.11 -0.43 19.72
C GLY A 94 -8.95 0.28 18.65
N VAL A 95 -8.36 1.14 17.81
CA VAL A 95 -9.06 1.67 16.64
C VAL A 95 -9.23 0.54 15.62
N PRO A 96 -10.44 0.33 15.05
CA PRO A 96 -10.62 -0.67 14.00
C PRO A 96 -9.73 -0.40 12.78
N VAL A 97 -9.13 -1.45 12.23
CA VAL A 97 -8.16 -1.40 11.13
C VAL A 97 -8.75 -0.67 9.92
N GLU A 98 -9.97 -1.01 9.53
CA GLU A 98 -10.70 -0.40 8.42
C GLU A 98 -10.92 1.11 8.62
N LYS A 99 -11.04 1.56 9.87
CA LYS A 99 -11.17 3.00 10.18
C LYS A 99 -9.82 3.70 10.03
N ALA A 100 -8.74 3.11 10.54
CA ALA A 100 -7.40 3.68 10.44
C ALA A 100 -6.93 3.79 8.98
N ILE A 101 -7.11 2.73 8.18
CA ILE A 101 -6.79 2.71 6.75
C ILE A 101 -7.63 3.73 5.97
N ARG A 102 -8.94 3.79 6.23
CA ARG A 102 -9.84 4.73 5.54
C ARG A 102 -9.42 6.18 5.76
N ILE A 103 -8.99 6.54 6.96
CA ILE A 103 -8.54 7.90 7.31
C ILE A 103 -7.25 8.27 6.57
N CYS A 104 -6.34 7.32 6.38
CA CYS A 104 -5.01 7.58 5.81
C CYS A 104 -4.89 7.27 4.30
N GLY A 105 -5.91 6.67 3.69
CA GLY A 105 -5.94 6.31 2.27
C GLY A 105 -7.14 6.89 1.53
N GLU A 106 -8.32 6.26 1.70
CA GLU A 106 -9.52 6.62 0.92
C GLU A 106 -9.96 8.08 1.15
N ASN A 107 -10.07 8.52 2.41
CA ASN A 107 -10.55 9.87 2.74
C ASN A 107 -9.70 10.98 2.09
N PRO A 108 -8.36 11.01 2.27
CA PRO A 108 -7.52 12.01 1.61
C PRO A 108 -7.50 11.84 0.09
N ALA A 109 -7.61 10.63 -0.46
CA ALA A 109 -7.76 10.45 -1.90
C ALA A 109 -9.04 11.09 -2.44
N ARG A 110 -10.16 10.95 -1.74
CA ARG A 110 -11.44 11.60 -2.10
C ARG A 110 -11.37 13.11 -1.97
N ALA A 111 -10.84 13.61 -0.85
CA ALA A 111 -10.74 15.03 -0.57
C ALA A 111 -9.90 15.78 -1.62
N ASN A 112 -8.91 15.10 -2.23
CA ASN A 112 -8.06 15.66 -3.28
C ASN A 112 -8.49 15.29 -4.71
N GLY A 113 -9.64 14.63 -4.91
CA GLY A 113 -10.10 14.22 -6.24
C GLY A 113 -9.25 13.14 -6.92
N LEU A 114 -8.47 12.37 -6.15
CA LEU A 114 -7.62 11.29 -6.62
C LEU A 114 -8.34 9.93 -6.64
N PHE A 115 -9.42 9.77 -5.88
CA PHE A 115 -10.25 8.57 -5.90
C PHE A 115 -11.11 8.56 -7.19
N PRO A 116 -11.25 7.44 -7.91
CA PRO A 116 -10.88 6.07 -7.56
C PRO A 116 -9.48 5.64 -7.98
N LYS A 117 -8.65 6.54 -8.49
CA LYS A 117 -7.31 6.20 -9.00
C LYS A 117 -6.32 5.87 -7.87
N LYS A 118 -6.44 6.51 -6.70
CA LYS A 118 -5.61 6.24 -5.50
C LYS A 118 -6.49 6.01 -4.27
N GLY A 119 -5.88 5.45 -3.22
CA GLY A 119 -6.53 5.20 -1.93
C GLY A 119 -7.51 4.02 -1.95
N CYS A 120 -7.36 3.10 -2.91
CA CYS A 120 -8.13 1.85 -3.01
C CYS A 120 -7.36 0.78 -3.80
N ILE A 121 -7.77 -0.48 -3.68
CA ILE A 121 -7.24 -1.63 -4.43
C ILE A 121 -8.38 -2.26 -5.23
N ARG A 122 -8.56 -1.82 -6.48
CA ARG A 122 -9.58 -2.35 -7.39
C ARG A 122 -9.17 -2.19 -8.85
N PRO A 123 -9.78 -2.94 -9.78
CA PRO A 123 -9.48 -2.80 -11.20
C PRO A 123 -9.42 -1.35 -11.69
N GLY A 124 -8.30 -0.97 -12.31
CA GLY A 124 -8.05 0.36 -12.87
C GLY A 124 -7.36 1.37 -11.93
N SER A 125 -7.31 1.13 -10.61
CA SER A 125 -6.56 1.98 -9.68
C SER A 125 -5.05 1.82 -9.88
N ASP A 126 -4.29 2.85 -9.49
CA ASP A 126 -2.84 2.74 -9.42
C ASP A 126 -2.48 1.66 -8.38
N ALA A 127 -1.50 0.82 -8.70
CA ALA A 127 -1.04 -0.27 -7.85
C ALA A 127 -0.11 0.24 -6.74
N ASP A 128 -0.64 1.15 -5.92
CA ASP A 128 -0.03 1.65 -4.70
C ASP A 128 -0.57 0.84 -3.53
N LEU A 129 0.25 0.00 -2.91
CA LEU A 129 -0.17 -0.93 -1.86
C LEU A 129 0.96 -1.20 -0.87
N VAL A 130 0.56 -1.51 0.36
CA VAL A 130 1.48 -1.86 1.46
C VAL A 130 1.10 -3.24 1.96
N ILE A 131 2.10 -4.10 2.08
CA ILE A 131 2.00 -5.40 2.73
C ILE A 131 2.54 -5.26 4.15
N LEU A 132 1.72 -5.61 5.12
CA LEU A 132 2.03 -5.55 6.54
C LEU A 132 2.09 -6.95 7.14
N ASP A 133 2.99 -7.15 8.10
CA ASP A 133 3.01 -8.36 8.92
C ASP A 133 1.92 -8.35 10.00
N GLU A 134 1.89 -9.41 10.82
CA GLU A 134 0.94 -9.59 11.92
C GLU A 134 1.06 -8.52 13.03
N GLU A 135 2.20 -7.85 13.13
CA GLU A 135 2.45 -6.75 14.08
C GLU A 135 2.18 -5.36 13.49
N PHE A 136 1.60 -5.32 12.29
CA PHE A 136 1.36 -4.13 11.48
C PHE A 136 2.65 -3.39 11.09
N LEU A 137 3.78 -4.07 10.98
CA LEU A 137 5.01 -3.48 10.45
C LEU A 137 5.04 -3.60 8.92
N VAL A 138 5.68 -2.64 8.25
CA VAL A 138 5.87 -2.68 6.80
C VAL A 138 6.82 -3.81 6.42
N ASP A 139 6.29 -4.77 5.68
CA ASP A 139 7.08 -5.82 5.04
C ASP A 139 7.48 -5.39 3.63
N THR A 140 6.48 -5.05 2.80
CA THR A 140 6.71 -4.72 1.38
C THR A 140 5.85 -3.54 0.97
N VAL A 141 6.40 -2.64 0.14
CA VAL A 141 5.66 -1.49 -0.41
C VAL A 141 5.76 -1.52 -1.93
N PHE A 142 4.64 -1.36 -2.61
CA PHE A 142 4.61 -1.09 -4.04
C PHE A 142 4.04 0.30 -4.32
N VAL A 143 4.67 0.99 -5.26
CA VAL A 143 4.18 2.25 -5.84
C VAL A 143 4.03 2.02 -7.34
N ARG A 144 2.81 2.14 -7.86
CA ARG A 144 2.47 1.82 -9.25
C ARG A 144 3.04 0.47 -9.72
N GLY A 145 2.87 -0.56 -8.90
CA GLY A 145 3.35 -1.92 -9.19
C GLY A 145 4.87 -2.10 -9.09
N GLN A 146 5.63 -1.03 -8.81
CA GLN A 146 7.06 -1.11 -8.53
C GLN A 146 7.31 -1.35 -7.05
N LYS A 147 8.03 -2.43 -6.74
CA LYS A 147 8.50 -2.73 -5.38
C LYS A 147 9.52 -1.69 -4.93
N MET A 148 9.19 -0.96 -3.87
CA MET A 148 10.02 0.11 -3.28
C MET A 148 10.68 -0.33 -1.98
N VAL A 149 10.00 -1.17 -1.20
CA VAL A 149 10.48 -1.77 0.04
C VAL A 149 10.24 -3.27 -0.02
N GLU A 150 11.17 -4.06 0.47
CA GLU A 150 11.06 -5.52 0.56
C GLU A 150 11.69 -6.02 1.87
N TYR A 151 10.96 -6.85 2.61
CA TYR A 151 11.32 -7.32 3.95
C TYR A 151 11.78 -6.18 4.88
N GLY A 152 11.06 -5.05 4.84
CA GLY A 152 11.34 -3.86 5.63
C GLY A 152 12.54 -3.02 5.16
N LYS A 153 13.21 -3.41 4.06
CA LYS A 153 14.38 -2.70 3.52
C LYS A 153 14.01 -1.92 2.27
N ALA A 154 14.41 -0.65 2.21
CA ALA A 154 14.25 0.16 1.00
C ALA A 154 15.09 -0.41 -0.14
N LEU A 155 14.44 -0.74 -1.26
CA LEU A 155 15.07 -1.19 -2.51
C LEU A 155 15.40 -0.02 -3.43
N VAL A 156 14.56 1.01 -3.40
CA VAL A 156 14.74 2.22 -4.20
C VAL A 156 15.01 3.36 -3.24
N LYS A 157 16.21 3.92 -3.35
CA LYS A 157 16.69 5.04 -2.55
C LYS A 157 16.59 6.33 -3.32
N GLY A 158 16.41 7.43 -2.62
CA GLY A 158 16.49 8.76 -3.21
C GLY A 158 17.88 9.04 -3.79
N THR A 159 17.97 9.99 -4.73
CA THR A 159 19.22 10.35 -5.43
C THR A 159 20.41 10.67 -4.50
N PHE A 160 20.14 11.01 -3.23
CA PHE A 160 21.13 11.42 -2.25
C PHE A 160 21.19 10.52 -1.01
N GLU A 161 20.49 9.38 -1.01
CA GLU A 161 20.52 8.41 0.09
C GLU A 161 21.66 7.41 -0.11
N THR A 162 22.49 7.21 0.92
CA THR A 162 23.62 6.25 0.93
C THR A 162 23.27 5.00 1.76
N ASP A 163 24.13 3.97 1.71
CA ASP A 163 23.98 2.70 2.45
C ASP A 163 24.38 2.79 3.92
#